data_AF-A0A7C6Y806-F1
#
_entry.id   AF-A0A7C6Y806-F1
#
_cell.length_a   1.000
_cell.length_b   1.000
_cell.length_c   1.000
_cell.angle_alpha   90.00
_cell.angle_beta   90.00
_cell.angle_gamma   90.00
#
_symmetry.space_group_name_H-M   'P 1'
#
loop_
_entity.id
_entity.type
_entity.pdbx_description
1 polymer ?
#
loop_
_entity_poly.entity_id
_entity_poly.type
_entity_poly.pdbx_seq_one_letter_code
_entity_poly.pdbx_strand_id
1 'polypeptide(L)'
;MTAPAPTRPRRWVGAPVVVFLLLAGFFGAVFAWAAPPFWGHDEITQYGRAYQVSQGGWLPQEIPEDRVEGMRSWGGEVPLEVWQVMGLAFEDYETDLPEPAPEVDNPTAYPRLLDAPLTGEKATVWFTNTSAYSPVPYLPQAASLALAEAVGGDTRALVYAPRIAGLLAYLAVGGLAVHALRGTRFAWVVVTVGLLPIAVFQAGTTTADTLTNALALLLSALLVKSLFLRRPLGAVETAALLGTMVALPLSKPTYVLLPLLALLVPAGVTALAGRGPWWRISSVAALAVGLGGFAAWTSVSGETTEGMGYMRSPEQYETVRPGDQMSGILADPLGFLYTFVESWAFRDLLWFDQFFGELGFSYVKVPGATQIFAILALVLAVLGAERLLARVLPTAATAAVVVLTTGMIFGTLYLSFSPVDFYIIDGVQGRYFVPLAVLGLAVLAQWVSVRLVVAPGPMEAG
;
A
#
# COMPACT_ATOMS: atom_id res chain seq x y z
N MET A 1 52.79 -17.33 -12.04
CA MET A 1 52.05 -16.47 -11.09
C MET A 1 51.20 -15.52 -11.90
N THR A 2 49.92 -15.84 -12.09
CA THR A 2 48.96 -14.97 -12.78
C THR A 2 48.47 -13.91 -11.79
N ALA A 3 48.64 -12.64 -12.14
CA ALA A 3 48.17 -11.52 -11.32
C ALA A 3 46.65 -11.64 -11.09
N PRO A 4 46.14 -11.32 -9.89
CA PRO A 4 44.71 -11.27 -9.66
C PRO A 4 44.11 -10.19 -10.56
N ALA A 5 43.07 -10.57 -11.33
CA ALA A 5 42.33 -9.63 -12.17
C ALA A 5 41.83 -8.45 -11.33
N PRO A 6 41.88 -7.22 -11.85
CA PRO A 6 41.41 -6.04 -11.13
C PRO A 6 39.93 -6.24 -10.79
N THR A 7 39.62 -6.25 -9.50
CA THR A 7 38.25 -6.27 -9.00
C THR A 7 37.55 -5.01 -9.49
N ARG A 8 36.66 -5.14 -10.48
CA ARG A 8 35.80 -4.05 -10.93
C ARG A 8 35.18 -3.41 -9.69
N PRO A 9 35.22 -2.07 -9.54
CA PRO A 9 34.62 -1.42 -8.38
C PRO A 9 33.15 -1.84 -8.32
N ARG A 10 32.77 -2.52 -7.23
CA ARG A 10 31.38 -2.84 -6.94
C ARG A 10 30.63 -1.52 -6.95
N ARG A 11 29.93 -1.20 -8.05
CA ARG A 11 29.03 -0.04 -8.08
C ARG A 11 28.07 -0.21 -6.91
N TRP A 12 28.11 0.75 -5.99
CA TRP A 12 27.28 0.74 -4.78
C TRP A 12 25.79 0.69 -5.12
N VAL A 13 25.40 1.20 -6.29
CA VAL A 13 24.04 1.19 -6.81
C VAL A 13 23.96 0.30 -8.05
N GLY A 14 23.16 -0.77 -7.98
CA GLY A 14 22.89 -1.65 -9.13
C GLY A 14 21.90 -1.03 -10.11
N ALA A 15 21.93 -1.44 -11.38
CA ALA A 15 21.01 -0.94 -12.42
C ALA A 15 19.52 -0.98 -12.03
N PRO A 16 18.99 -2.04 -11.36
CA PRO A 16 17.59 -2.08 -10.92
C PRO A 16 17.22 -0.93 -9.98
N VAL A 17 18.14 -0.52 -9.08
CA VAL A 17 17.90 0.57 -8.12
C VAL A 17 17.80 1.90 -8.84
N VAL A 18 18.72 2.15 -9.80
CA VAL A 18 18.69 3.38 -10.60
C VAL A 18 17.40 3.46 -11.41
N VAL A 19 17.01 2.37 -12.08
CA VAL A 19 15.77 2.34 -12.87
C VAL A 19 14.55 2.57 -11.99
N PHE A 20 14.45 1.91 -10.84
CA PHE A 20 13.36 2.14 -9.91
C PHE A 20 13.29 3.59 -9.45
N LEU A 21 14.39 4.15 -8.93
CA LEU A 21 14.39 5.52 -8.41
C LEU A 21 14.09 6.57 -9.49
N LEU A 22 14.61 6.39 -10.71
CA LEU A 22 14.34 7.31 -11.80
C LEU A 22 12.89 7.22 -12.28
N LEU A 23 12.39 6.01 -12.53
CA LEU A 23 11.03 5.84 -13.08
C LEU A 23 9.96 6.13 -12.03
N ALA A 24 10.08 5.57 -10.82
CA ALA A 24 9.13 5.84 -9.74
C ALA A 24 9.20 7.31 -9.32
N GLY A 25 10.39 7.90 -9.30
CA GLY A 25 10.56 9.31 -8.93
C GLY A 25 9.98 10.25 -9.98
N PHE A 26 10.27 10.00 -11.27
CA PHE A 26 9.74 10.81 -12.36
C PHE A 26 8.22 10.68 -12.47
N PHE A 27 7.69 9.45 -12.62
CA PHE A 27 6.25 9.25 -12.80
C PHE A 27 5.46 9.55 -11.53
N GLY A 28 6.02 9.27 -10.35
CA GLY A 28 5.41 9.66 -9.08
C GLY A 28 5.33 11.17 -8.92
N ALA A 29 6.35 11.93 -9.34
CA ALA A 29 6.30 13.39 -9.34
C ALA A 29 5.32 13.93 -10.38
N VAL A 30 5.24 13.30 -11.55
CA VAL A 30 4.23 13.62 -12.56
C VAL A 30 2.83 13.42 -11.99
N PHE A 31 2.52 12.28 -11.34
CA PHE A 31 1.22 12.08 -10.71
C PHE A 31 0.98 13.05 -9.56
N ALA A 32 1.97 13.30 -8.71
CA ALA A 32 1.85 14.24 -7.60
C ALA A 32 1.47 15.64 -8.06
N TRP A 33 2.02 16.09 -9.20
CA TRP A 33 1.79 17.42 -9.75
C TRP A 33 0.57 17.50 -10.69
N ALA A 34 0.45 16.56 -11.62
CA ALA A 34 -0.50 16.60 -12.73
C ALA A 34 -1.86 16.00 -12.38
N ALA A 35 -1.94 15.06 -11.45
CA ALA A 35 -3.24 14.60 -10.96
C ALA A 35 -3.90 15.74 -10.16
N PRO A 36 -5.16 16.11 -10.44
CA PRO A 36 -5.79 17.18 -9.71
C PRO A 36 -5.80 16.87 -8.19
N PRO A 37 -5.75 17.91 -7.33
CA PRO A 37 -5.81 17.73 -5.88
C PRO A 37 -6.97 16.83 -5.45
N PHE A 38 -6.68 15.89 -4.56
CA PHE A 38 -7.64 14.94 -3.99
C PHE A 38 -8.19 13.84 -4.91
N TRP A 39 -7.68 13.70 -6.14
CA TRP A 39 -8.03 12.63 -7.09
C TRP A 39 -7.39 11.27 -6.81
N GLY A 40 -6.56 11.12 -5.78
CA GLY A 40 -6.12 9.80 -5.35
C GLY A 40 -7.25 8.96 -4.75
N HIS A 41 -7.06 7.65 -4.72
CA HIS A 41 -7.99 6.73 -4.05
C HIS A 41 -8.16 7.12 -2.58
N ASP A 42 -9.41 7.41 -2.21
CA ASP A 42 -9.79 7.86 -0.88
C ASP A 42 -9.02 9.12 -0.41
N GLU A 43 -8.36 9.88 -1.30
CA GLU A 43 -7.37 10.89 -0.91
C GLU A 43 -7.94 12.00 -0.02
N ILE A 44 -9.23 12.37 -0.19
CA ILE A 44 -9.94 13.30 0.69
C ILE A 44 -9.89 12.81 2.16
N THR A 45 -10.34 11.57 2.38
CA THR A 45 -10.42 11.00 3.74
C THR A 45 -9.03 10.70 4.30
N GLN A 46 -8.13 10.19 3.45
CA GLN A 46 -6.73 9.91 3.79
C GLN A 46 -5.96 11.18 4.18
N TYR A 47 -6.21 12.29 3.48
CA TYR A 47 -5.66 13.59 3.82
C TYR A 47 -6.17 14.07 5.17
N GLY A 48 -7.50 13.99 5.41
CA GLY A 48 -8.10 14.36 6.69
C GLY A 48 -7.42 13.65 7.86
N ARG A 49 -7.20 12.33 7.72
CA ARG A 49 -6.45 11.54 8.71
C ARG A 49 -4.98 11.95 8.82
N ALA A 50 -4.29 12.22 7.71
CA ALA A 50 -2.90 12.67 7.73
C ALA A 50 -2.74 14.03 8.43
N TYR A 51 -3.67 14.96 8.19
CA TYR A 51 -3.71 16.27 8.83
C TYR A 51 -4.04 16.16 10.31
N GLN A 52 -5.01 15.32 10.71
CA GLN A 52 -5.27 15.04 12.12
C GLN A 52 -4.01 14.55 12.85
N VAL A 53 -3.24 13.65 12.23
CA VAL A 53 -1.96 13.17 12.79
C VAL A 53 -0.92 14.29 12.88
N SER A 54 -0.87 15.22 11.91
CA SER A 54 0.05 16.37 11.96
C SER A 54 -0.26 17.32 13.12
N GLN A 55 -1.54 17.43 13.50
CA GLN A 55 -2.00 18.20 14.67
C GLN A 55 -1.85 17.45 15.99
N GLY A 56 -1.24 16.27 16.02
CA GLY A 56 -1.07 15.45 17.22
C GLY A 56 -2.30 14.61 17.59
N GLY A 57 -3.33 14.56 16.75
CA GLY A 57 -4.51 13.72 16.92
C GLY A 57 -4.20 12.26 16.57
N TRP A 58 -4.02 11.42 17.58
CA TRP A 58 -3.66 10.01 17.35
C TRP A 58 -4.87 9.10 17.30
N LEU A 59 -5.84 9.29 18.20
CA LEU A 59 -7.05 8.47 18.31
C LEU A 59 -8.10 8.88 17.27
N PRO A 60 -9.04 7.98 16.90
CA PRO A 60 -10.25 8.38 16.19
C PRO A 60 -10.98 9.47 16.97
N GLN A 61 -11.43 10.52 16.29
CA GLN A 61 -12.21 11.60 16.90
C GLN A 61 -13.61 11.57 16.33
N GLU A 62 -14.59 11.50 17.23
CA GLU A 62 -15.99 11.53 16.88
C GLU A 62 -16.39 12.95 16.48
N ILE A 63 -17.17 13.07 15.41
CA ILE A 63 -17.70 14.35 14.93
C ILE A 63 -19.23 14.32 14.99
N PRO A 64 -19.89 15.46 15.24
CA PRO A 64 -21.34 15.53 15.14
C PRO A 64 -21.80 15.16 13.73
N GLU A 65 -22.70 14.20 13.64
CA GLU A 65 -23.32 13.75 12.39
C GLU A 65 -24.78 13.39 12.70
N ASP A 66 -25.71 13.98 11.95
CA ASP A 66 -27.15 13.89 12.21
C ASP A 66 -27.93 13.22 11.05
N ARG A 67 -27.21 12.69 10.04
CA ARG A 67 -27.82 11.97 8.92
C ARG A 67 -28.65 10.74 9.34
N VAL A 68 -28.20 10.02 10.36
CA VAL A 68 -28.92 8.87 10.94
C VAL A 68 -28.86 8.94 12.47
N GLU A 69 -30.02 8.87 13.12
CA GLU A 69 -30.11 8.93 14.59
C GLU A 69 -29.36 7.77 15.25
N GLY A 70 -28.40 8.10 16.12
CA GLY A 70 -27.63 7.12 16.89
C GLY A 70 -26.46 6.47 16.14
N MET A 71 -26.26 6.76 14.84
CA MET A 71 -25.10 6.28 14.09
C MET A 71 -23.93 7.26 14.22
N ARG A 72 -22.85 6.77 14.81
CA ARG A 72 -21.64 7.56 15.09
C ARG A 72 -20.80 7.78 13.83
N SER A 73 -20.05 8.87 13.83
CA SER A 73 -19.16 9.26 12.73
C SER A 73 -17.83 9.77 13.25
N TRP A 74 -16.78 9.56 12.46
CA TRP A 74 -15.43 9.97 12.82
C TRP A 74 -14.82 10.87 11.75
N GLY A 75 -14.00 11.81 12.21
CA GLY A 75 -13.42 12.83 11.37
C GLY A 75 -12.51 13.76 12.14
N GLY A 76 -12.42 14.99 11.67
CA GLY A 76 -11.56 16.01 12.24
C GLY A 76 -11.58 17.29 11.42
N GLU A 77 -10.91 18.31 11.93
CA GLU A 77 -10.87 19.61 11.28
C GLU A 77 -9.71 19.72 10.30
N VAL A 78 -9.94 20.38 9.16
CA VAL A 78 -8.90 20.83 8.21
C VAL A 78 -9.07 22.33 7.93
N PRO A 79 -8.07 23.03 7.36
CA PRO A 79 -8.23 24.43 6.97
C PRO A 79 -9.36 24.59 5.95
N LEU A 80 -10.15 25.66 6.08
CA LEU A 80 -11.32 25.90 5.24
C LEU A 80 -10.97 25.89 3.74
N GLU A 81 -9.84 26.48 3.37
CA GLU A 81 -9.39 26.57 1.99
C GLU A 81 -9.06 25.20 1.41
N VAL A 82 -8.50 24.30 2.22
CA VAL A 82 -8.26 22.91 1.81
C VAL A 82 -9.59 22.18 1.63
N TRP A 83 -10.55 22.38 2.54
CA TRP A 83 -11.90 21.82 2.41
C TRP A 83 -12.61 22.29 1.14
N GLN A 84 -12.44 23.55 0.72
CA GLN A 84 -12.98 24.06 -0.55
C GLN A 84 -12.38 23.34 -1.76
N VAL A 85 -11.08 23.03 -1.75
CA VAL A 85 -10.44 22.24 -2.81
C VAL A 85 -10.97 20.80 -2.81
N MET A 86 -11.20 20.20 -1.63
CA MET A 86 -11.84 18.88 -1.52
C MET A 86 -13.28 18.90 -2.07
N GLY A 87 -14.04 19.95 -1.77
CA GLY A 87 -15.41 20.14 -2.27
C GLY A 87 -15.46 20.18 -3.79
N LEU A 88 -14.57 20.96 -4.43
CA LEU A 88 -14.45 20.98 -5.89
C LEU A 88 -14.13 19.60 -6.48
N ALA A 89 -13.21 18.84 -5.85
CA ALA A 89 -12.92 17.47 -6.29
C ALA A 89 -14.11 16.53 -6.14
N PHE A 90 -14.91 16.70 -5.08
CA PHE A 90 -16.10 15.91 -4.86
C PHE A 90 -17.21 16.24 -5.88
N GLU A 91 -17.40 17.52 -6.21
CA GLU A 91 -18.32 17.96 -7.27
C GLU A 91 -17.93 17.36 -8.64
N ASP A 92 -16.64 17.34 -8.98
CA ASP A 92 -16.16 16.69 -10.22
C ASP A 92 -16.50 15.19 -10.22
N TYR A 93 -16.40 14.49 -9.08
CA TYR A 93 -16.77 13.06 -9.00
C TYR A 93 -18.26 12.80 -9.17
N GLU A 94 -19.12 13.66 -8.63
CA GLU A 94 -20.57 13.46 -8.67
C GLU A 94 -21.18 13.83 -10.03
N THR A 95 -20.54 14.74 -10.77
CA THR A 95 -21.10 15.27 -12.02
C THR A 95 -21.06 14.25 -13.18
N ASP A 96 -20.14 13.27 -13.14
CA ASP A 96 -20.00 12.13 -14.08
C ASP A 96 -20.32 12.50 -15.54
N LEU A 97 -19.50 13.39 -16.11
CA LEU A 97 -19.74 13.93 -17.45
C LEU A 97 -19.51 12.85 -18.54
N PRO A 98 -20.40 12.72 -19.53
CA PRO A 98 -20.25 11.71 -20.57
C PRO A 98 -19.10 12.04 -21.54
N GLU A 99 -18.45 11.02 -22.09
CA GLU A 99 -17.49 11.20 -23.18
C GLU A 99 -18.11 12.02 -24.34
N PRO A 100 -17.40 13.00 -24.92
CA PRO A 100 -15.96 13.30 -24.76
C PRO A 100 -15.67 14.46 -23.78
N ALA A 101 -16.57 14.77 -22.84
CA ALA A 101 -16.34 15.84 -21.87
C ALA A 101 -15.11 15.53 -20.98
N PRO A 102 -14.39 16.55 -20.51
CA PRO A 102 -13.30 16.34 -19.56
C PRO A 102 -13.84 15.92 -18.20
N GLU A 103 -13.13 15.02 -17.53
CA GLU A 103 -13.41 14.58 -16.15
C GLU A 103 -13.32 15.72 -15.12
N VAL A 104 -12.52 16.75 -15.42
CA VAL A 104 -12.44 17.99 -14.64
C VAL A 104 -13.20 19.07 -15.40
N ASP A 105 -14.36 19.49 -14.88
CA ASP A 105 -15.24 20.44 -15.58
C ASP A 105 -14.59 21.84 -15.68
N ASN A 106 -14.01 22.30 -14.58
CA ASN A 106 -13.35 23.61 -14.51
C ASN A 106 -11.88 23.53 -14.07
N PRO A 107 -10.95 23.25 -15.00
CA PRO A 107 -9.52 23.10 -14.66
C PRO A 107 -8.88 24.40 -14.15
N THR A 108 -9.52 25.57 -14.36
CA THR A 108 -9.01 26.85 -13.86
C THR A 108 -9.43 27.14 -12.41
N ALA A 109 -10.39 26.40 -11.86
CA ALA A 109 -10.85 26.59 -10.48
C ALA A 109 -9.81 26.10 -9.47
N TYR A 110 -9.15 24.96 -9.73
CA TYR A 110 -8.12 24.42 -8.84
C TYR A 110 -6.98 25.39 -8.53
N PRO A 111 -6.27 25.98 -9.52
CA PRO A 111 -5.21 26.95 -9.23
C PRO A 111 -5.68 28.14 -8.39
N ARG A 112 -6.91 28.62 -8.60
CA ARG A 112 -7.46 29.75 -7.84
C ARG A 112 -7.64 29.41 -6.36
N LEU A 113 -8.14 28.22 -6.05
CA LEU A 113 -8.31 27.76 -4.66
C LEU A 113 -6.95 27.43 -4.02
N LEU A 114 -6.02 26.84 -4.78
CA LEU A 114 -4.68 26.51 -4.28
C LEU A 114 -3.86 27.77 -3.93
N ASP A 115 -4.07 28.87 -4.66
CA ASP A 115 -3.39 30.16 -4.40
C ASP A 115 -4.09 30.99 -3.32
N ALA A 116 -5.18 30.48 -2.71
CA ALA A 116 -5.85 31.16 -1.62
C ALA A 116 -4.98 31.14 -0.34
N PRO A 117 -4.79 32.29 0.33
CA PRO A 117 -4.10 32.33 1.61
C PRO A 117 -4.96 31.70 2.70
N LEU A 118 -4.32 31.08 3.69
CA LEU A 118 -5.00 30.50 4.83
C LEU A 118 -5.57 31.61 5.73
N THR A 119 -6.87 31.56 5.99
CA THR A 119 -7.57 32.50 6.90
C THR A 119 -7.47 32.09 8.36
N GLY A 120 -7.12 30.82 8.64
CA GLY A 120 -7.14 30.22 9.97
C GLY A 120 -8.50 29.63 10.34
N GLU A 121 -9.52 29.80 9.50
CA GLU A 121 -10.79 29.10 9.64
C GLU A 121 -10.63 27.62 9.34
N LYS A 122 -11.47 26.81 10.00
CA LYS A 122 -11.44 25.36 9.87
C LYS A 122 -12.81 24.82 9.51
N ALA A 123 -12.82 23.72 8.78
CA ALA A 123 -14.01 22.96 8.43
C ALA A 123 -13.87 21.52 8.94
N THR A 124 -14.99 20.96 9.40
CA THR A 124 -15.07 19.55 9.81
C THR A 124 -15.16 18.67 8.57
N VAL A 125 -14.28 17.66 8.50
CA VAL A 125 -14.25 16.66 7.44
C VAL A 125 -14.58 15.31 8.03
N TRP A 126 -15.49 14.60 7.37
CA TRP A 126 -15.81 13.21 7.66
C TRP A 126 -14.78 12.29 7.00
N PHE A 127 -14.20 11.36 7.78
CA PHE A 127 -13.23 10.39 7.26
C PHE A 127 -13.24 9.08 8.08
N THR A 128 -14.42 8.57 8.40
CA THR A 128 -14.61 7.37 9.23
C THR A 128 -13.78 6.16 8.76
N ASN A 129 -13.77 5.89 7.46
CA ASN A 129 -13.06 4.78 6.83
C ASN A 129 -11.55 4.78 7.09
N THR A 130 -10.94 5.97 7.20
CA THR A 130 -9.49 6.11 7.44
C THR A 130 -9.15 6.39 8.90
N SER A 131 -10.14 6.79 9.71
CA SER A 131 -10.02 6.86 11.18
C SER A 131 -9.70 5.48 11.79
N ALA A 132 -10.07 4.40 11.09
CA ALA A 132 -9.69 3.04 11.44
C ALA A 132 -8.17 2.79 11.39
N TYR A 133 -7.40 3.57 10.64
CA TYR A 133 -5.96 3.38 10.48
C TYR A 133 -5.16 4.08 11.58
N SER A 134 -4.05 3.45 11.97
CA SER A 134 -3.14 4.05 12.95
C SER A 134 -2.45 5.30 12.37
N PRO A 135 -1.73 6.08 13.18
CA PRO A 135 -0.91 7.20 12.69
C PRO A 135 0.30 6.78 11.85
N VAL A 136 0.78 5.53 12.00
CA VAL A 136 2.03 5.05 11.38
C VAL A 136 2.13 5.26 9.85
N PRO A 137 1.13 4.89 9.03
CA PRO A 137 1.23 5.01 7.58
C PRO A 137 1.24 6.47 7.10
N TYR A 138 0.85 7.42 7.95
CA TYR A 138 0.77 8.85 7.64
C TYR A 138 1.96 9.67 8.15
N LEU A 139 2.90 9.08 8.89
CA LEU A 139 3.99 9.83 9.51
C LEU A 139 4.78 10.70 8.51
N PRO A 140 5.14 10.24 7.30
CA PRO A 140 5.79 11.09 6.30
C PRO A 140 4.93 12.30 5.90
N GLN A 141 3.66 12.05 5.60
CA GLN A 141 2.71 13.08 5.15
C GLN A 141 2.43 14.09 6.28
N ALA A 142 2.14 13.59 7.48
CA ALA A 142 1.89 14.41 8.66
C ALA A 142 3.10 15.29 9.04
N ALA A 143 4.32 14.76 8.95
CA ALA A 143 5.53 15.55 9.20
C ALA A 143 5.68 16.70 8.21
N SER A 144 5.33 16.47 6.94
CA SER A 144 5.39 17.51 5.91
C SER A 144 4.28 18.56 6.06
N LEU A 145 3.09 18.17 6.52
CA LEU A 145 2.00 19.08 6.84
C LEU A 145 2.39 20.00 8.01
N ALA A 146 2.87 19.42 9.10
CA ALA A 146 3.35 20.19 10.25
C ALA A 146 4.50 21.15 9.87
N LEU A 147 5.41 20.71 8.99
CA LEU A 147 6.48 21.58 8.47
C LEU A 147 5.93 22.70 7.59
N ALA A 148 4.99 22.40 6.69
CA ALA A 148 4.37 23.38 5.79
C ALA A 148 3.67 24.48 6.59
N GLU A 149 2.92 24.12 7.64
CA GLU A 149 2.30 25.10 8.55
C GLU A 149 3.34 25.91 9.33
N ALA A 150 4.38 25.25 9.86
CA ALA A 150 5.41 25.91 10.65
C ALA A 150 6.20 26.99 9.87
N VAL A 151 6.31 26.84 8.55
CA VAL A 151 6.95 27.83 7.68
C VAL A 151 5.95 28.83 7.05
N GLY A 152 4.66 28.76 7.41
CA GLY A 152 3.62 29.64 6.89
C GLY A 152 3.24 29.35 5.44
N GLY A 153 3.21 28.07 5.04
CA GLY A 153 2.77 27.62 3.72
C GLY A 153 1.30 27.96 3.45
N ASP A 154 0.97 28.14 2.17
CA ASP A 154 -0.39 28.38 1.67
C ASP A 154 -1.16 27.07 1.43
N THR A 155 -2.39 27.16 0.91
CA THR A 155 -3.24 26.01 0.56
C THR A 155 -2.51 25.04 -0.39
N ARG A 156 -1.79 25.56 -1.38
CA ARG A 156 -0.95 24.77 -2.29
C ARG A 156 0.12 23.98 -1.53
N ALA A 157 0.85 24.61 -0.61
CA ALA A 157 1.84 23.92 0.20
C ALA A 157 1.20 22.78 1.01
N LEU A 158 0.04 23.03 1.65
CA LEU A 158 -0.67 22.00 2.42
C LEU A 158 -1.16 20.83 1.57
N VAL A 159 -1.58 21.07 0.33
CA VAL A 159 -2.02 20.01 -0.59
C VAL A 159 -0.85 19.19 -1.14
N TYR A 160 0.22 19.82 -1.60
CA TYR A 160 1.29 19.13 -2.32
C TYR A 160 2.42 18.60 -1.41
N ALA A 161 2.70 19.22 -0.27
CA ALA A 161 3.72 18.73 0.67
C ALA A 161 3.52 17.26 1.09
N PRO A 162 2.31 16.82 1.51
CA PRO A 162 2.08 15.41 1.88
C PRO A 162 2.24 14.45 0.70
N ARG A 163 1.84 14.84 -0.52
CA ARG A 163 2.07 14.02 -1.73
C ARG A 163 3.57 13.81 -1.98
N ILE A 164 4.37 14.88 -1.92
CA ILE A 164 5.82 14.80 -2.12
C ILE A 164 6.50 13.99 -1.01
N ALA A 165 6.09 14.19 0.25
CA ALA A 165 6.64 13.44 1.37
C ALA A 165 6.31 11.94 1.29
N GLY A 166 5.09 11.59 0.90
CA GLY A 166 4.68 10.22 0.59
C GLY A 166 5.57 9.60 -0.50
N LEU A 167 5.76 10.31 -1.61
CA LEU A 167 6.63 9.87 -2.71
C LEU A 167 8.07 9.64 -2.24
N LEU A 168 8.65 10.58 -1.48
CA LEU A 168 10.01 10.44 -0.96
C LEU A 168 10.13 9.24 -0.02
N ALA A 169 9.13 8.97 0.82
CA ALA A 169 9.10 7.78 1.66
C ALA A 169 9.02 6.50 0.82
N TYR A 170 8.20 6.47 -0.23
CA TYR A 170 8.11 5.36 -1.18
C TYR A 170 9.44 5.09 -1.88
N LEU A 171 10.11 6.13 -2.37
CA LEU A 171 11.42 6.01 -3.02
C LEU A 171 12.51 5.53 -2.06
N ALA A 172 12.51 6.02 -0.82
CA ALA A 172 13.49 5.62 0.19
C ALA A 172 13.32 4.15 0.61
N VAL A 173 12.10 3.75 1.00
CA VAL A 173 11.81 2.40 1.51
C VAL A 173 11.77 1.38 0.37
N GLY A 174 11.10 1.70 -0.74
CA GLY A 174 11.08 0.87 -1.96
C GLY A 174 12.46 0.77 -2.61
N GLY A 175 13.24 1.86 -2.62
CA GLY A 175 14.62 1.86 -3.10
C GLY A 175 15.51 0.95 -2.25
N LEU A 176 15.33 0.94 -0.93
CA LEU A 176 15.99 -0.01 -0.03
C LEU A 176 15.59 -1.46 -0.34
N ALA A 177 14.31 -1.72 -0.67
CA ALA A 177 13.84 -3.05 -1.06
C ALA A 177 14.57 -3.56 -2.32
N VAL A 178 14.64 -2.73 -3.37
CA VAL A 178 15.37 -3.06 -4.60
C VAL A 178 16.87 -3.19 -4.33
N HIS A 179 17.43 -2.32 -3.49
CA HIS A 179 18.84 -2.36 -3.11
C HIS A 179 19.21 -3.62 -2.31
N ALA A 180 18.31 -4.15 -1.47
CA ALA A 180 18.54 -5.39 -0.74
C ALA A 180 18.83 -6.56 -1.69
N LEU A 181 18.13 -6.60 -2.83
CA LEU A 181 18.26 -7.60 -3.88
C LEU A 181 19.29 -7.24 -4.96
N ARG A 182 20.13 -6.22 -4.76
CA ARG A 182 21.18 -5.83 -5.72
C ARG A 182 22.08 -7.02 -6.06
N GLY A 183 22.33 -7.22 -7.36
CA GLY A 183 23.10 -8.38 -7.84
C GLY A 183 22.32 -9.69 -7.87
N THR A 184 20.99 -9.63 -7.84
CA THR A 184 20.09 -10.74 -8.18
C THR A 184 19.24 -10.32 -9.37
N ARG A 185 18.83 -11.28 -10.20
CA ARG A 185 17.84 -11.01 -11.26
C ARG A 185 16.43 -10.80 -10.70
N PHE A 186 16.14 -11.33 -9.51
CA PHE A 186 14.85 -11.16 -8.83
C PHE A 186 14.56 -9.70 -8.45
N ALA A 187 15.58 -8.84 -8.35
CA ALA A 187 15.37 -7.40 -8.15
C ALA A 187 14.41 -6.79 -9.19
N TRP A 188 14.39 -7.29 -10.42
CA TRP A 188 13.48 -6.82 -11.47
C TRP A 188 12.00 -7.15 -11.20
N VAL A 189 11.70 -8.20 -10.43
CA VAL A 189 10.33 -8.48 -9.99
C VAL A 189 9.86 -7.39 -9.03
N VAL A 190 10.71 -7.02 -8.05
CA VAL A 190 10.41 -5.94 -7.10
C VAL A 190 10.30 -4.60 -7.82
N VAL A 191 11.18 -4.30 -8.77
CA VAL A 191 11.11 -3.09 -9.61
C VAL A 191 9.78 -3.06 -10.36
N THR A 192 9.37 -4.16 -10.99
CA THR A 192 8.16 -4.17 -11.82
C THR A 192 6.90 -4.02 -10.96
N VAL A 193 6.81 -4.71 -9.82
CA VAL A 193 5.69 -4.54 -8.88
C VAL A 193 5.65 -3.11 -8.32
N GLY A 194 6.81 -2.55 -7.94
CA GLY A 194 6.90 -1.19 -7.43
C GLY A 194 6.74 -0.10 -8.50
N LEU A 195 6.70 -0.47 -9.79
CA LEU A 195 6.43 0.43 -10.91
C LEU A 195 5.06 0.18 -11.55
N LEU A 196 4.21 -0.66 -10.94
CA LEU A 196 2.83 -0.79 -11.39
C LEU A 196 2.16 0.60 -11.40
N PRO A 197 1.35 0.93 -12.42
CA PRO A 197 0.72 2.24 -12.53
C PRO A 197 -0.02 2.66 -11.25
N ILE A 198 -0.79 1.74 -10.66
CA ILE A 198 -1.47 1.97 -9.38
C ILE A 198 -0.52 2.25 -8.22
N ALA A 199 0.61 1.54 -8.14
CA ALA A 199 1.58 1.72 -7.05
C ALA A 199 2.29 3.07 -7.13
N VAL A 200 2.66 3.51 -8.34
CA VAL A 200 3.31 4.80 -8.56
C VAL A 200 2.31 5.96 -8.43
N PHE A 201 1.06 5.77 -8.86
CA PHE A 201 -0.01 6.74 -8.64
C PHE A 201 -0.27 6.96 -7.15
N GLN A 202 -0.42 5.88 -6.37
CA GLN A 202 -0.54 5.96 -4.91
C GLN A 202 0.69 6.59 -4.24
N ALA A 203 1.88 6.42 -4.80
CA ALA A 203 3.06 7.11 -4.30
C ALA A 203 3.03 8.62 -4.57
N GLY A 204 2.30 9.07 -5.61
CA GLY A 204 2.09 10.47 -5.93
C GLY A 204 0.89 11.12 -5.22
N THR A 205 0.09 10.39 -4.44
CA THR A 205 -1.08 10.92 -3.75
C THR A 205 -0.96 10.79 -2.23
N THR A 206 -1.83 11.48 -1.48
CA THR A 206 -1.87 11.39 -0.02
C THR A 206 -2.68 10.16 0.40
N THR A 207 -2.00 9.06 0.70
CA THR A 207 -2.67 7.82 1.13
C THR A 207 -1.82 6.98 2.10
N ALA A 208 -2.47 6.23 2.99
CA ALA A 208 -1.83 5.22 3.81
C ALA A 208 -1.19 4.08 2.99
N ASP A 209 -1.66 3.87 1.75
CA ASP A 209 -1.16 2.82 0.87
C ASP A 209 0.29 3.05 0.46
N THR A 210 0.73 4.31 0.37
CA THR A 210 2.09 4.66 -0.05
C THR A 210 3.15 3.99 0.83
N LEU A 211 3.09 4.23 2.15
CA LEU A 211 4.04 3.66 3.09
C LEU A 211 3.79 2.15 3.28
N THR A 212 2.53 1.72 3.28
CA THR A 212 2.17 0.29 3.40
C THR A 212 2.77 -0.54 2.28
N ASN A 213 2.61 -0.10 1.03
CA ASN A 213 3.18 -0.77 -0.15
C ASN A 213 4.71 -0.80 -0.08
N ALA A 214 5.35 0.32 0.29
CA ALA A 214 6.80 0.38 0.38
C ALA A 214 7.36 -0.57 1.46
N LEU A 215 6.72 -0.63 2.63
CA LEU A 215 7.07 -1.56 3.71
C LEU A 215 6.87 -3.02 3.30
N ALA A 216 5.78 -3.32 2.59
CA ALA A 216 5.52 -4.66 2.08
C ALA A 216 6.53 -5.10 1.02
N LEU A 217 6.93 -4.19 0.11
CA LEU A 217 8.00 -4.43 -0.86
C LEU A 217 9.33 -4.72 -0.14
N LEU A 218 9.67 -3.93 0.88
CA LEU A 218 10.89 -4.10 1.67
C LEU A 218 10.91 -5.44 2.42
N LEU A 219 9.84 -5.75 3.17
CA LEU A 219 9.69 -7.03 3.85
C LEU A 219 9.81 -8.19 2.85
N SER A 220 9.08 -8.12 1.74
CA SER A 220 9.10 -9.15 0.71
C SER A 220 10.48 -9.36 0.09
N ALA A 221 11.21 -8.27 -0.22
CA ALA A 221 12.56 -8.35 -0.76
C ALA A 221 13.53 -9.00 0.23
N LEU A 222 13.43 -8.68 1.52
CA LEU A 222 14.26 -9.25 2.57
C LEU A 222 13.95 -10.74 2.82
N LEU A 223 12.67 -11.12 2.80
CA LEU A 223 12.23 -12.51 2.87
C LEU A 223 12.68 -13.32 1.65
N VAL A 224 12.54 -12.78 0.44
CA VAL A 224 13.05 -13.43 -0.77
C VAL A 224 14.56 -13.61 -0.70
N LYS A 225 15.30 -12.56 -0.31
CA LYS A 225 16.76 -12.63 -0.18
C LYS A 225 17.21 -13.74 0.79
N SER A 226 16.56 -13.81 1.95
CA SER A 226 16.97 -14.70 3.05
C SER A 226 16.41 -16.12 2.93
N LEU A 227 15.13 -16.28 2.57
CA LEU A 227 14.44 -17.58 2.54
C LEU A 227 14.54 -18.26 1.18
N PHE A 228 14.40 -17.50 0.09
CA PHE A 228 14.35 -18.05 -1.27
C PHE A 228 15.71 -18.06 -1.94
N LEU A 229 16.51 -17.00 -1.81
CA LEU A 229 17.86 -16.93 -2.40
C LEU A 229 18.95 -17.40 -1.42
N ARG A 230 18.63 -17.58 -0.13
CA ARG A 230 19.56 -17.96 0.95
C ARG A 230 20.82 -17.10 1.01
N ARG A 231 20.68 -15.80 0.72
CA ARG A 231 21.77 -14.82 0.82
C ARG A 231 21.71 -14.14 2.20
N PRO A 232 22.87 -13.77 2.77
CA PRO A 232 22.92 -13.13 4.07
C PRO A 232 22.35 -11.70 4.03
N LEU A 233 21.73 -11.29 5.13
CA LEU A 233 21.26 -9.94 5.41
C LEU A 233 22.34 -9.17 6.17
N GLY A 234 22.66 -7.97 5.71
CA GLY A 234 23.52 -7.03 6.43
C GLY A 234 22.85 -6.46 7.68
N ALA A 235 23.58 -5.64 8.47
CA ALA A 235 23.05 -5.04 9.69
C ALA A 235 21.83 -4.13 9.42
N VAL A 236 21.94 -3.25 8.41
CA VAL A 236 20.84 -2.37 7.97
C VAL A 236 19.64 -3.19 7.49
N GLU A 237 19.87 -4.26 6.72
CA GLU A 237 18.81 -5.13 6.20
C GLU A 237 18.14 -5.95 7.32
N THR A 238 18.90 -6.36 8.33
CA THR A 238 18.37 -7.04 9.53
C THR A 238 17.54 -6.09 10.38
N ALA A 239 18.01 -4.86 10.60
CA ALA A 239 17.27 -3.83 11.31
C ALA A 239 16.00 -3.42 10.55
N ALA A 240 16.09 -3.28 9.23
CA ALA A 240 14.94 -3.02 8.35
C ALA A 240 13.90 -4.15 8.43
N LEU A 241 14.33 -5.41 8.45
CA LEU A 241 13.43 -6.56 8.63
C LEU A 241 12.66 -6.43 9.96
N LEU A 242 13.36 -6.19 11.07
CA LEU A 242 12.73 -5.98 12.38
C LEU A 242 11.78 -4.78 12.39
N GLY A 243 12.17 -3.67 11.75
CA GLY A 243 11.34 -2.47 11.61
C GLY A 243 10.05 -2.75 10.84
N THR A 244 10.12 -3.50 9.73
CA THR A 244 8.91 -3.90 8.98
C THR A 244 7.99 -4.82 9.76
N MET A 245 8.51 -5.61 10.70
CA MET A 245 7.69 -6.46 11.57
C MET A 245 6.83 -5.65 12.55
N VAL A 246 7.24 -4.44 12.88
CA VAL A 246 6.50 -3.51 13.75
C VAL A 246 5.59 -2.61 12.91
N ALA A 247 6.14 -1.98 11.86
CA ALA A 247 5.44 -0.93 11.13
C ALA A 247 4.31 -1.46 10.24
N LEU A 248 4.46 -2.64 9.63
CA LEU A 248 3.48 -3.14 8.67
C LEU A 248 2.11 -3.50 9.31
N PRO A 249 2.05 -4.23 10.45
CA PRO A 249 0.80 -4.46 11.17
C PRO A 249 0.08 -3.19 11.61
N LEU A 250 0.85 -2.14 11.93
CA LEU A 250 0.32 -0.83 12.32
C LEU A 250 -0.11 0.01 11.12
N SER A 251 0.39 -0.28 9.92
CA SER A 251 0.03 0.48 8.71
C SER A 251 -1.35 0.07 8.19
N LYS A 252 -1.55 -1.23 7.98
CA LYS A 252 -2.86 -1.78 7.60
C LYS A 252 -3.10 -3.14 8.27
N PRO A 253 -4.19 -3.29 9.04
CA PRO A 253 -4.59 -4.51 9.74
C PRO A 253 -4.49 -5.81 8.94
N THR A 254 -4.90 -5.80 7.68
CA THR A 254 -5.01 -7.00 6.84
C THR A 254 -3.65 -7.67 6.59
N TYR A 255 -2.54 -6.93 6.67
CA TYR A 255 -1.19 -7.45 6.36
C TYR A 255 -0.42 -8.00 7.58
N VAL A 256 -1.08 -8.12 8.73
CA VAL A 256 -0.49 -8.59 10.01
C VAL A 256 0.19 -9.96 9.91
N LEU A 257 -0.21 -10.80 8.96
CA LEU A 257 0.36 -12.14 8.78
C LEU A 257 1.73 -12.13 8.07
N LEU A 258 2.04 -11.11 7.26
CA LEU A 258 3.28 -11.08 6.48
C LEU A 258 4.54 -11.08 7.36
N PRO A 259 4.62 -10.27 8.44
CA PRO A 259 5.74 -10.31 9.38
C PRO A 259 6.02 -11.67 10.04
N LEU A 260 5.02 -12.55 10.16
CA LEU A 260 5.20 -13.88 10.76
C LEU A 260 6.22 -14.72 10.00
N LEU A 261 6.32 -14.51 8.67
CA LEU A 261 7.29 -15.21 7.82
C LEU A 261 8.74 -14.88 8.19
N ALA A 262 9.00 -13.73 8.83
CA ALA A 262 10.33 -13.36 9.29
C ALA A 262 10.86 -14.30 10.39
N LEU A 263 9.99 -15.00 11.12
CA LEU A 263 10.39 -16.02 12.10
C LEU A 263 11.04 -17.25 11.45
N LEU A 264 10.77 -17.49 10.16
CA LEU A 264 11.38 -18.58 9.40
C LEU A 264 12.81 -18.26 8.96
N VAL A 265 13.25 -17.00 9.09
CA VAL A 265 14.60 -16.57 8.68
C VAL A 265 15.65 -17.19 9.60
N PRO A 266 16.59 -17.99 9.06
CA PRO A 266 17.63 -18.61 9.87
C PRO A 266 18.57 -17.58 10.49
N ALA A 267 18.94 -17.75 11.77
CA ALA A 267 19.86 -16.82 12.43
C ALA A 267 21.23 -16.71 11.73
N GLY A 268 21.68 -17.79 11.07
CA GLY A 268 22.95 -17.81 10.34
C GLY A 268 22.98 -16.95 9.08
N VAL A 269 21.82 -16.50 8.59
CA VAL A 269 21.74 -15.60 7.42
C VAL A 269 21.50 -14.15 7.81
N THR A 270 21.44 -13.80 9.10
CA THR A 270 21.27 -12.41 9.54
C THR A 270 22.59 -11.83 10.02
N ALA A 271 22.63 -10.50 10.26
CA ALA A 271 23.80 -9.84 10.83
C ALA A 271 24.13 -10.31 12.27
N LEU A 272 23.23 -11.08 12.88
CA LEU A 272 23.40 -11.72 14.18
C LEU A 272 23.88 -13.18 14.03
N ALA A 273 24.50 -13.53 12.90
CA ALA A 273 25.15 -14.83 12.71
C ALA A 273 26.14 -15.13 13.85
N GLY A 274 26.06 -16.33 14.41
CA GLY A 274 26.82 -16.73 15.61
C GLY A 274 26.21 -16.24 16.94
N ARG A 275 25.22 -15.35 16.92
CA ARG A 275 24.42 -14.89 18.07
C ARG A 275 22.97 -15.39 17.95
N GLY A 276 22.81 -16.69 17.66
CA GLY A 276 21.52 -17.33 17.38
C GLY A 276 20.37 -16.98 18.33
N PRO A 277 20.57 -16.99 19.65
CA PRO A 277 19.54 -16.58 20.61
C PRO A 277 19.07 -15.13 20.44
N TRP A 278 19.99 -14.20 20.17
CA TRP A 278 19.69 -12.78 20.04
C TRP A 278 18.83 -12.47 18.82
N TRP A 279 19.04 -13.17 17.70
CA TRP A 279 18.13 -13.06 16.55
C TRP A 279 16.71 -13.47 16.92
N ARG A 280 16.54 -14.63 17.56
CA ARG A 280 15.21 -15.12 17.97
C ARG A 280 14.54 -14.19 18.97
N ILE A 281 15.27 -13.68 19.96
CA ILE A 281 14.74 -12.73 20.94
C ILE A 281 14.30 -11.45 20.23
N SER A 282 15.15 -10.89 19.35
CA SER A 282 14.84 -9.64 18.65
C SER A 282 13.66 -9.77 17.70
N SER A 283 13.56 -10.87 16.95
CA SER A 283 12.45 -11.10 16.02
C SER A 283 11.14 -11.37 16.77
N VAL A 284 11.16 -12.15 17.85
CA VAL A 284 9.98 -12.34 18.70
C VAL A 284 9.56 -11.04 19.38
N ALA A 285 10.51 -10.24 19.89
CA ALA A 285 10.21 -8.95 20.50
C ALA A 285 9.61 -7.97 19.48
N ALA A 286 10.21 -7.84 18.29
CA ALA A 286 9.68 -6.99 17.23
C ALA A 286 8.27 -7.44 16.81
N LEU A 287 8.06 -8.74 16.66
CA LEU A 287 6.73 -9.28 16.35
C LEU A 287 5.73 -9.01 17.48
N ALA A 288 6.11 -9.21 18.74
CA ALA A 288 5.24 -8.96 19.88
C ALA A 288 4.85 -7.48 19.98
N VAL A 289 5.78 -6.56 19.67
CA VAL A 289 5.48 -5.12 19.59
C VAL A 289 4.54 -4.82 18.43
N GLY A 290 4.78 -5.38 17.24
CA GLY A 290 3.91 -5.19 16.08
C GLY A 290 2.48 -5.73 16.30
N LEU A 291 2.36 -6.97 16.81
CA LEU A 291 1.08 -7.62 17.11
C LEU A 291 0.37 -6.96 18.30
N GLY A 292 1.10 -6.60 19.35
CA GLY A 292 0.55 -5.92 20.51
C GLY A 292 0.05 -4.52 20.15
N GLY A 293 0.81 -3.78 19.34
CA GLY A 293 0.38 -2.50 18.80
C GLY A 293 -0.82 -2.63 17.87
N PHE A 294 -0.85 -3.64 17.00
CA PHE A 294 -2.01 -3.96 16.16
C PHE A 294 -3.26 -4.27 16.99
N ALA A 295 -3.15 -5.10 18.02
CA ALA A 295 -4.27 -5.46 18.89
C ALA A 295 -4.78 -4.26 19.69
N ALA A 296 -3.87 -3.49 20.28
CA ALA A 296 -4.22 -2.26 21.01
C ALA A 296 -4.88 -1.25 20.08
N TRP A 297 -4.36 -1.05 18.88
CA TRP A 297 -4.95 -0.14 17.91
C TRP A 297 -6.35 -0.60 17.47
N THR A 298 -6.49 -1.87 17.11
CA THR A 298 -7.79 -2.45 16.69
C THR A 298 -8.84 -2.35 17.79
N SER A 299 -8.46 -2.50 19.07
CA SER A 299 -9.40 -2.32 20.19
C SER A 299 -9.91 -0.89 20.32
N VAL A 300 -9.12 0.11 19.91
CA VAL A 300 -9.51 1.53 19.94
C VAL A 300 -10.27 1.91 18.68
N SER A 301 -9.81 1.43 17.51
CA SER A 301 -10.35 1.81 16.22
C SER A 301 -11.58 0.99 15.80
N GLY A 302 -11.90 -0.10 16.50
CA GLY A 302 -13.01 -0.99 16.14
C GLY A 302 -14.37 -0.29 16.09
N GLU A 303 -14.59 0.73 16.94
CA GLU A 303 -15.83 1.51 16.98
C GLU A 303 -16.10 2.23 15.65
N THR A 304 -15.04 2.64 14.92
CA THR A 304 -15.18 3.36 13.64
C THR A 304 -15.97 2.57 12.59
N THR A 305 -16.12 1.25 12.77
CA THR A 305 -16.90 0.41 11.87
C THR A 305 -18.39 0.78 11.84
N GLU A 306 -18.93 1.38 12.92
CA GLU A 306 -20.35 1.77 12.99
C GLU A 306 -20.71 2.84 11.96
N GLY A 307 -19.79 3.75 11.66
CA GLY A 307 -20.01 4.84 10.70
C GLY A 307 -19.65 4.47 9.25
N MET A 308 -19.26 3.22 8.98
CA MET A 308 -18.93 2.77 7.62
C MET A 308 -20.13 2.74 6.69
N GLY A 309 -21.34 2.65 7.24
CA GLY A 309 -22.59 2.78 6.50
C GLY A 309 -22.68 4.07 5.69
N TYR A 310 -22.12 5.18 6.20
CA TYR A 310 -22.10 6.47 5.52
C TYR A 310 -21.23 6.52 4.25
N MET A 311 -20.45 5.46 3.94
CA MET A 311 -19.80 5.31 2.63
C MET A 311 -20.75 4.88 1.52
N ARG A 312 -21.98 4.50 1.85
CA ARG A 312 -22.99 4.05 0.89
C ARG A 312 -23.96 5.18 0.54
N SER A 313 -24.89 4.92 -0.38
CA SER A 313 -25.96 5.88 -0.67
C SER A 313 -26.85 6.09 0.57
N PRO A 314 -27.56 7.24 0.68
CA PRO A 314 -28.40 7.53 1.84
C PRO A 314 -29.42 6.44 2.20
N GLU A 315 -29.94 5.73 1.20
CA GLU A 315 -30.91 4.65 1.39
C GLU A 315 -30.27 3.38 1.99
N GLN A 316 -28.94 3.32 2.01
CA GLN A 316 -28.15 2.16 2.42
C GLN A 316 -27.32 2.38 3.69
N TYR A 317 -27.42 3.54 4.34
CA TYR A 317 -26.61 3.86 5.52
C TYR A 317 -26.68 2.77 6.61
N GLU A 318 -27.86 2.23 6.91
CA GLU A 318 -28.04 1.23 7.98
C GLU A 318 -27.77 -0.23 7.55
N THR A 319 -27.32 -0.45 6.31
CA THR A 319 -27.20 -1.82 5.77
C THR A 319 -25.90 -2.52 6.12
N VAL A 320 -24.85 -1.78 6.51
CA VAL A 320 -23.55 -2.32 6.90
C VAL A 320 -23.54 -2.61 8.39
N ARG A 321 -23.76 -3.88 8.76
CA ARG A 321 -23.89 -4.31 10.17
C ARG A 321 -22.91 -5.46 10.45
N PRO A 322 -21.72 -5.19 11.00
CA PRO A 322 -20.67 -6.21 11.21
C PRO A 322 -21.10 -7.36 12.11
N GLY A 323 -21.92 -7.09 13.13
CA GLY A 323 -22.45 -8.11 14.04
C GLY A 323 -23.34 -9.12 13.33
N ASP A 324 -24.25 -8.62 12.48
CA ASP A 324 -25.14 -9.44 11.67
C ASP A 324 -24.34 -10.25 10.65
N GLN A 325 -23.37 -9.63 9.96
CA GLN A 325 -22.49 -10.33 9.02
C GLN A 325 -21.70 -11.46 9.69
N MET A 326 -21.15 -11.21 10.89
CA MET A 326 -20.44 -12.24 11.65
C MET A 326 -21.37 -13.38 12.05
N SER A 327 -22.59 -13.07 12.51
CA SER A 327 -23.59 -14.09 12.83
C SER A 327 -23.98 -14.92 11.60
N GLY A 328 -24.06 -14.29 10.42
CA GLY A 328 -24.33 -14.95 9.15
C GLY A 328 -23.23 -15.92 8.76
N ILE A 329 -21.97 -15.53 8.87
CA ILE A 329 -20.82 -16.43 8.60
C ILE A 329 -20.85 -17.67 9.51
N LEU A 330 -21.17 -17.47 10.80
CA LEU A 330 -21.20 -18.57 11.77
C LEU A 330 -22.40 -19.50 11.56
N ALA A 331 -23.53 -18.96 11.10
CA ALA A 331 -24.74 -19.73 10.80
C ALA A 331 -24.64 -20.51 9.48
N ASP A 332 -24.04 -19.91 8.44
CA ASP A 332 -23.87 -20.53 7.12
C ASP A 332 -22.47 -20.26 6.51
N PRO A 333 -21.44 -21.00 6.95
CA PRO A 333 -20.08 -20.84 6.42
C PRO A 333 -19.95 -21.26 4.95
N LEU A 334 -20.84 -22.15 4.46
CA LEU A 334 -20.84 -22.56 3.05
C LEU A 334 -21.45 -21.47 2.16
N GLY A 335 -22.50 -20.79 2.64
CA GLY A 335 -23.05 -19.60 1.98
C GLY A 335 -22.06 -18.45 1.90
N PHE A 336 -21.26 -18.21 2.96
CA PHE A 336 -20.17 -17.25 2.89
C PHE A 336 -19.12 -17.64 1.85
N LEU A 337 -18.71 -18.92 1.80
CA LEU A 337 -17.78 -19.40 0.78
C LEU A 337 -18.35 -19.26 -0.64
N TYR A 338 -19.66 -19.51 -0.81
CA TYR A 338 -20.35 -19.30 -2.07
C TYR A 338 -20.31 -17.82 -2.49
N THR A 339 -20.64 -16.91 -1.59
CA THR A 339 -20.57 -15.45 -1.81
C THR A 339 -19.15 -15.01 -2.19
N PHE A 340 -18.13 -15.56 -1.51
CA PHE A 340 -16.74 -15.31 -1.85
C PHE A 340 -16.40 -15.74 -3.29
N VAL A 341 -16.82 -16.95 -3.69
CA VAL A 341 -16.57 -17.47 -5.05
C VAL A 341 -17.34 -16.67 -6.10
N GLU A 342 -18.60 -16.31 -5.85
CA GLU A 342 -19.39 -15.45 -6.73
C GLU A 342 -18.72 -14.08 -6.90
N SER A 343 -18.28 -13.47 -5.79
CA SER A 343 -17.56 -12.19 -5.83
C SER A 343 -16.35 -12.27 -6.75
N TRP A 344 -15.59 -13.36 -6.67
CA TRP A 344 -14.46 -13.58 -7.56
C TRP A 344 -14.88 -13.73 -9.01
N ALA A 345 -15.91 -14.52 -9.30
CA ALA A 345 -16.40 -14.71 -10.66
C ALA A 345 -17.00 -13.45 -11.31
N PHE A 346 -17.61 -12.56 -10.52
CA PHE A 346 -18.25 -11.34 -11.02
C PHE A 346 -17.34 -10.10 -11.02
N ARG A 347 -16.26 -10.08 -10.24
CA ARG A 347 -15.39 -8.90 -10.06
C ARG A 347 -13.93 -9.13 -10.51
N ASP A 348 -13.60 -10.28 -11.09
CA ASP A 348 -12.25 -10.59 -11.55
C ASP A 348 -11.66 -9.51 -12.47
N LEU A 349 -12.42 -9.08 -13.47
CA LEU A 349 -12.00 -8.04 -14.42
C LEU A 349 -11.80 -6.68 -13.73
N LEU A 350 -12.68 -6.32 -12.79
CA LEU A 350 -12.56 -5.09 -12.03
C LEU A 350 -11.26 -5.07 -11.21
N TRP A 351 -10.98 -6.14 -10.46
CA TRP A 351 -9.77 -6.21 -9.66
C TRP A 351 -8.51 -6.29 -10.52
N PHE A 352 -8.61 -6.90 -11.71
CA PHE A 352 -7.53 -6.90 -12.68
C PHE A 352 -7.22 -5.49 -13.18
N ASP A 353 -8.23 -4.72 -13.61
CA ASP A 353 -8.10 -3.32 -14.01
C ASP A 353 -7.46 -2.50 -12.87
N GLN A 354 -7.97 -2.65 -11.64
CA GLN A 354 -7.46 -1.96 -10.46
C GLN A 354 -6.03 -2.31 -10.08
N PHE A 355 -5.60 -3.55 -10.31
CA PHE A 355 -4.23 -3.97 -10.03
C PHE A 355 -3.25 -3.41 -11.08
N PHE A 356 -3.65 -3.32 -12.34
CA PHE A 356 -2.76 -2.89 -13.42
C PHE A 356 -2.86 -1.42 -13.80
N GLY A 357 -3.91 -0.70 -13.41
CA GLY A 357 -3.98 0.76 -13.57
C GLY A 357 -5.38 1.34 -13.64
N GLU A 358 -6.22 1.09 -12.66
CA GLU A 358 -7.34 1.98 -12.36
C GLU A 358 -6.81 3.06 -11.43
N LEU A 359 -6.88 4.32 -11.85
CA LEU A 359 -6.42 5.50 -11.12
C LEU A 359 -7.65 6.30 -10.66
N GLY A 360 -7.41 7.45 -10.03
CA GLY A 360 -8.53 8.27 -9.55
C GLY A 360 -9.15 7.70 -8.27
N PHE A 361 -10.41 8.04 -8.04
CA PHE A 361 -11.30 7.31 -7.14
C PHE A 361 -11.90 6.09 -7.86
N SER A 362 -11.06 5.27 -8.49
CA SER A 362 -11.48 4.10 -9.29
C SER A 362 -12.22 4.39 -10.61
N TYR A 363 -12.09 5.61 -11.16
CA TYR A 363 -12.78 6.03 -12.39
C TYR A 363 -11.87 6.14 -13.61
N VAL A 364 -10.57 6.41 -13.40
CA VAL A 364 -9.65 6.71 -14.51
C VAL A 364 -8.90 5.44 -14.91
N LYS A 365 -9.37 4.77 -15.96
CA LYS A 365 -8.71 3.60 -16.51
C LYS A 365 -7.47 4.00 -17.33
N VAL A 366 -6.30 3.43 -17.02
CA VAL A 366 -5.13 3.59 -17.88
C VAL A 366 -5.38 2.93 -19.25
N PRO A 367 -4.70 3.38 -20.32
CA PRO A 367 -4.78 2.72 -21.61
C PRO A 367 -4.46 1.22 -21.50
N GLY A 368 -5.22 0.36 -22.20
CA GLY A 368 -5.00 -1.09 -22.18
C GLY A 368 -3.57 -1.50 -22.59
N ALA A 369 -2.91 -0.71 -23.44
CA ALA A 369 -1.50 -0.90 -23.76
C ALA A 369 -0.60 -0.85 -22.52
N THR A 370 -0.86 0.08 -21.58
CA THR A 370 -0.12 0.20 -20.31
C THR A 370 -0.29 -1.06 -19.47
N GLN A 371 -1.51 -1.59 -19.37
CA GLN A 371 -1.76 -2.85 -18.64
C GLN A 371 -1.00 -4.02 -19.29
N ILE A 372 -1.07 -4.15 -20.62
CA ILE A 372 -0.35 -5.18 -21.38
C ILE A 372 1.16 -5.09 -21.16
N PHE A 373 1.75 -3.89 -21.21
CA PHE A 373 3.19 -3.71 -20.96
C PHE A 373 3.57 -4.01 -19.52
N ALA A 374 2.73 -3.67 -18.54
CA ALA A 374 2.96 -4.02 -17.13
C ALA A 374 2.96 -5.54 -16.93
N ILE A 375 1.99 -6.25 -17.53
CA ILE A 375 1.92 -7.72 -17.50
C ILE A 375 3.14 -8.33 -18.18
N LEU A 376 3.50 -7.86 -19.38
CA LEU A 376 4.66 -8.36 -20.10
C LEU A 376 5.94 -8.15 -19.31
N ALA A 377 6.14 -6.96 -18.73
CA ALA A 377 7.28 -6.67 -17.87
C ALA A 377 7.32 -7.63 -16.67
N LEU A 378 6.18 -7.91 -16.05
CA LEU A 378 6.08 -8.80 -14.90
C LEU A 378 6.44 -10.24 -15.27
N VAL A 379 5.88 -10.74 -16.37
CA VAL A 379 6.18 -12.08 -16.90
C VAL A 379 7.66 -12.20 -17.25
N LEU A 380 8.23 -11.21 -17.94
CA LEU A 380 9.66 -11.20 -18.28
C LEU A 380 10.55 -11.14 -17.03
N ALA A 381 10.18 -10.34 -16.02
CA ALA A 381 10.92 -10.25 -14.77
C ALA A 381 10.92 -11.58 -14.00
N VAL A 382 9.77 -12.28 -13.95
CA VAL A 382 9.63 -13.59 -13.29
C VAL A 382 10.38 -14.68 -14.05
N LEU A 383 10.20 -14.76 -15.38
CA LEU A 383 10.86 -15.78 -16.20
C LEU A 383 12.38 -15.53 -16.33
N GLY A 384 12.80 -14.27 -16.25
CA GLY A 384 14.20 -13.87 -16.23
C GLY A 384 14.88 -14.03 -14.86
N ALA A 385 14.11 -14.18 -13.78
CA ALA A 385 14.65 -14.34 -12.44
C ALA A 385 15.47 -15.62 -12.29
N GLU A 386 16.50 -15.57 -11.44
CA GLU A 386 17.29 -16.75 -11.09
C GLU A 386 16.44 -17.83 -10.39
N ARG A 387 16.90 -19.07 -10.45
CA ARG A 387 16.21 -20.17 -9.75
C ARG A 387 16.29 -19.92 -8.24
N LEU A 388 15.13 -20.00 -7.60
CA LEU A 388 15.00 -19.89 -6.17
C LEU A 388 15.37 -21.23 -5.50
N LEU A 389 15.93 -21.14 -4.30
CA LEU A 389 16.52 -22.23 -3.51
C LEU A 389 15.75 -22.44 -2.20
N ALA A 390 14.50 -21.97 -2.11
CA ALA A 390 13.70 -22.10 -0.91
C ALA A 390 13.50 -23.59 -0.54
N ARG A 391 13.35 -23.87 0.76
CA ARG A 391 12.88 -25.18 1.22
C ARG A 391 11.36 -25.27 1.06
N VAL A 392 10.81 -26.48 1.15
CA VAL A 392 9.36 -26.73 1.10
C VAL A 392 8.62 -25.91 2.16
N LEU A 393 9.10 -25.92 3.41
CA LEU A 393 8.42 -25.22 4.51
C LEU A 393 8.30 -23.68 4.30
N PRO A 394 9.38 -22.91 4.05
CA PRO A 394 9.25 -21.48 3.73
C PRO A 394 8.35 -21.19 2.52
N THR A 395 8.40 -22.05 1.49
CA THR A 395 7.57 -21.88 0.29
C THR A 395 6.09 -22.09 0.62
N ALA A 396 5.75 -23.19 1.30
CA ALA A 396 4.39 -23.52 1.70
C ALA A 396 3.84 -22.52 2.71
N ALA A 397 4.64 -22.09 3.69
CA ALA A 397 4.24 -21.06 4.65
C ALA A 397 4.00 -19.71 3.98
N THR A 398 4.85 -19.30 3.02
CA THR A 398 4.64 -18.07 2.25
C THR A 398 3.36 -18.16 1.42
N ALA A 399 3.13 -19.29 0.74
CA ALA A 399 1.90 -19.54 -0.01
C ALA A 399 0.66 -19.45 0.89
N ALA A 400 0.70 -20.12 2.05
CA ALA A 400 -0.38 -20.10 3.02
C ALA A 400 -0.64 -18.68 3.54
N VAL A 401 0.41 -17.92 3.88
CA VAL A 401 0.26 -16.53 4.34
C VAL A 401 -0.34 -15.63 3.26
N VAL A 402 0.07 -15.77 1.99
CA VAL A 402 -0.53 -15.00 0.87
C VAL A 402 -2.02 -15.31 0.71
N VAL A 403 -2.40 -16.60 0.77
CA VAL A 403 -3.80 -17.03 0.66
C VAL A 403 -4.62 -16.56 1.87
N LEU A 404 -4.10 -16.73 3.09
CA LEU A 404 -4.78 -16.29 4.31
C LEU A 404 -4.93 -14.76 4.35
N THR A 405 -3.90 -14.02 3.92
CA THR A 405 -3.98 -12.54 3.85
C THR A 405 -5.00 -12.10 2.81
N THR A 406 -5.10 -12.80 1.68
CA THR A 406 -6.16 -12.60 0.70
C THR A 406 -7.53 -12.83 1.35
N GLY A 407 -7.72 -13.95 2.04
CA GLY A 407 -8.95 -14.22 2.79
C GLY A 407 -9.27 -13.16 3.85
N MET A 408 -8.26 -12.60 4.54
CA MET A 408 -8.44 -11.50 5.49
C MET A 408 -8.93 -10.22 4.80
N ILE A 409 -8.41 -9.87 3.61
CA ILE A 409 -8.89 -8.70 2.85
C ILE A 409 -10.39 -8.84 2.57
N PHE A 410 -10.81 -10.00 2.04
CA PHE A 410 -12.22 -10.28 1.76
C PHE A 410 -13.07 -10.31 3.04
N GLY A 411 -12.61 -11.00 4.08
CA GLY A 411 -13.33 -11.11 5.34
C GLY A 411 -13.52 -9.76 6.03
N THR A 412 -12.50 -8.91 6.05
CA THR A 412 -12.61 -7.56 6.60
C THR A 412 -13.65 -6.73 5.86
N LEU A 413 -13.62 -6.72 4.52
CA LEU A 413 -14.54 -5.90 3.73
C LEU A 413 -15.98 -6.46 3.69
N TYR A 414 -16.12 -7.78 3.83
CA TYR A 414 -17.42 -8.40 4.07
C TYR A 414 -18.05 -7.88 5.36
N LEU A 415 -17.27 -7.84 6.45
CA LEU A 415 -17.76 -7.40 7.75
C LEU A 415 -17.96 -5.89 7.83
N SER A 416 -17.04 -5.09 7.26
CA SER A 416 -16.96 -3.64 7.52
C SER A 416 -17.48 -2.76 6.40
N PHE A 417 -17.86 -3.31 5.25
CA PHE A 417 -18.22 -2.52 4.06
C PHE A 417 -19.39 -3.10 3.27
N SER A 418 -19.56 -4.43 3.27
CA SER A 418 -20.61 -5.10 2.50
C SER A 418 -21.96 -5.05 3.22
N PRO A 419 -23.05 -4.69 2.54
CA PRO A 419 -24.40 -4.76 3.10
C PRO A 419 -24.75 -6.18 3.54
N VAL A 420 -25.54 -6.31 4.60
CA VAL A 420 -26.11 -7.60 5.01
C VAL A 420 -26.93 -8.19 3.84
N ASP A 421 -26.82 -9.50 3.64
CA ASP A 421 -27.48 -10.26 2.57
C ASP A 421 -27.10 -9.86 1.13
N PHE A 422 -26.00 -9.11 0.96
CA PHE A 422 -25.51 -8.78 -0.37
C PHE A 422 -24.82 -9.98 -1.02
N TYR A 423 -25.17 -10.26 -2.28
CA TYR A 423 -24.72 -11.45 -3.02
C TYR A 423 -23.23 -11.39 -3.46
N ILE A 424 -22.53 -10.29 -3.19
CA ILE A 424 -21.09 -10.12 -3.43
C ILE A 424 -20.43 -9.39 -2.27
N ILE A 425 -19.13 -9.62 -2.09
CA ILE A 425 -18.26 -8.89 -1.17
C ILE A 425 -17.86 -7.59 -1.87
N ASP A 426 -18.38 -6.48 -1.35
CA ASP A 426 -18.17 -5.14 -1.89
C ASP A 426 -16.93 -4.46 -1.27
N GLY A 427 -16.40 -3.46 -1.97
CA GLY A 427 -15.26 -2.66 -1.51
C GLY A 427 -13.88 -3.31 -1.64
N VAL A 428 -13.77 -4.57 -2.11
CA VAL A 428 -12.48 -5.21 -2.44
C VAL A 428 -11.91 -4.56 -3.68
N GLN A 429 -10.64 -4.15 -3.60
CA GLN A 429 -9.96 -3.46 -4.69
C GLN A 429 -8.65 -4.12 -5.09
N GLY A 430 -8.33 -4.10 -6.39
CA GLY A 430 -7.11 -4.67 -6.95
C GLY A 430 -5.82 -4.17 -6.27
N ARG A 431 -5.80 -2.90 -5.85
CA ARG A 431 -4.65 -2.30 -5.14
C ARG A 431 -4.26 -3.04 -3.86
N TYR A 432 -5.20 -3.71 -3.18
CA TYR A 432 -4.93 -4.41 -1.92
C TYR A 432 -4.02 -5.64 -2.08
N PHE A 433 -3.85 -6.12 -3.31
CA PHE A 433 -2.98 -7.26 -3.63
C PHE A 433 -1.54 -6.87 -3.96
N VAL A 434 -1.24 -5.57 -4.16
CA VAL A 434 0.12 -5.08 -4.45
C VAL A 434 1.10 -5.47 -3.33
N PRO A 435 0.78 -5.32 -2.03
CA PRO A 435 1.62 -5.81 -0.92
C PRO A 435 1.94 -7.31 -0.95
N LEU A 436 1.10 -8.12 -1.59
CA LEU A 436 1.25 -9.59 -1.65
C LEU A 436 2.02 -10.05 -2.90
N ALA A 437 2.06 -9.21 -3.94
CA ALA A 437 2.50 -9.59 -5.27
C ALA A 437 3.92 -10.16 -5.29
N VAL A 438 4.90 -9.53 -4.63
CA VAL A 438 6.29 -10.01 -4.65
C VAL A 438 6.44 -11.41 -4.03
N LEU A 439 5.77 -11.69 -2.90
CA LEU A 439 5.81 -13.00 -2.26
C LEU A 439 5.03 -14.05 -3.04
N GLY A 440 3.85 -13.69 -3.56
CA GLY A 440 3.08 -14.56 -4.45
C GLY A 440 3.89 -14.96 -5.69
N LEU A 441 4.56 -14.01 -6.33
CA LEU A 441 5.43 -14.26 -7.47
C LEU A 441 6.69 -15.04 -7.10
N ALA A 442 7.23 -14.90 -5.89
CA ALA A 442 8.33 -15.73 -5.41
C ALA A 442 7.89 -17.21 -5.25
N VAL A 443 6.70 -17.45 -4.72
CA VAL A 443 6.10 -18.79 -4.63
C VAL A 443 5.87 -19.38 -6.02
N LEU A 444 5.25 -18.62 -6.92
CA LEU A 444 5.03 -19.05 -8.32
C LEU A 444 6.36 -19.34 -9.02
N ALA A 445 7.35 -18.48 -8.89
CA ALA A 445 8.67 -18.69 -9.47
C ALA A 445 9.38 -19.92 -8.86
N GLN A 446 9.15 -20.26 -7.59
CA GLN A 446 9.70 -21.45 -6.97
C GLN A 446 9.10 -22.75 -7.54
N TRP A 447 7.83 -22.73 -7.96
CA TRP A 447 7.13 -23.89 -8.52
C TRP A 447 7.26 -24.01 -10.04
N VAL A 448 7.26 -22.88 -10.76
CA VAL A 448 7.44 -22.86 -12.22
C VAL A 448 8.91 -23.11 -12.55
N SER A 449 9.21 -24.13 -13.34
CA SER A 449 10.58 -24.49 -13.74
C SER A 449 11.08 -23.76 -14.99
N VAL A 450 10.17 -23.15 -15.75
CA VAL A 450 10.45 -22.41 -17.00
C VAL A 450 11.24 -21.15 -16.70
N ARG A 451 12.34 -20.93 -17.44
CA ARG A 451 13.18 -19.74 -17.34
C ARG A 451 13.64 -19.29 -18.72
N LEU A 452 13.77 -17.98 -18.91
CA LEU A 452 14.42 -17.43 -20.09
C LEU A 452 15.91 -17.78 -20.03
N VAL A 453 16.39 -18.45 -21.07
CA VAL A 453 17.82 -18.67 -21.28
C VAL A 453 18.39 -17.36 -21.80
N VAL A 454 18.91 -16.53 -20.89
CA VAL A 454 19.70 -15.37 -21.28
C VAL A 454 21.05 -15.90 -21.74
N ALA A 455 21.33 -15.80 -23.04
CA ALA A 455 22.63 -16.16 -23.59
C ALA A 455 23.72 -15.43 -22.78
N PRO A 456 24.83 -16.10 -22.42
CA PRO A 456 25.95 -15.39 -21.85
C PRO A 456 26.34 -14.28 -22.84
N GLY A 457 26.31 -13.03 -22.38
CA GLY A 457 26.83 -11.92 -23.16
C GLY A 457 28.25 -12.25 -23.65
N PRO A 458 28.68 -11.70 -24.80
CA PRO A 458 29.98 -12.03 -25.36
C PRO A 458 31.03 -11.90 -24.26
N MET A 459 31.75 -12.99 -23.99
CA MET A 459 32.93 -12.91 -23.14
C MET A 459 33.81 -11.85 -23.76
N GLU A 460 34.01 -10.72 -23.06
CA GLU A 460 35.01 -9.73 -23.45
C GLU A 460 36.34 -10.48 -23.48
N ALA A 461 36.76 -10.85 -24.69
CA ALA A 461 38.05 -11.44 -24.96
C ALA A 461 39.10 -10.34 -24.85
N GLY A 462 40.06 -10.51 -23.94
CA GLY A 462 41.27 -9.68 -23.83
C GLY A 462 41.34 -8.88 -22.55
#